data_AF-L1LFU2-F1
#
_entry.id   AF-L1LFU2-F1
#
_cell.length_a   1.000
_cell.length_b   1.000
_cell.length_c   1.000
_cell.angle_alpha   90.00
_cell.angle_beta   90.00
_cell.angle_gamma   90.00
#
_symmetry.space_group_name_H-M   'P 1'
#
loop_
_entity.id
_entity.type
_entity.pdbx_description
1 polymer ?
#
loop_
_entity_poly.entity_id
_entity_poly.type
_entity_poly.pdbx_seq_one_letter_code
_entity_poly.pdbx_strand_id
1 'polypeptide(L)'
;MSTGKDIPWVEKYRPKKLSDVVFQTQAVSIMEQIIETFNMPHMIFHGPPGTGKTSAALAMARQIYGAEGMRERVLELNASDERGIDVVRDRIKTYTRINISNNKINPETKRVMPNYKMIILDEADMITSDAQAALRRVIENYSNISRFILICNYLHKIIGPIYSRCSAFHFKPIEQNSQVDRLEYICKQEGIAYTTSALQFLTKISQGDMRKSITILQVCLMSTSLVD
;
A
#
# COMPACT_ATOMS: atom_id res chain seq x y z
N MET A 1 -3.80 31.64 12.56
CA MET A 1 -2.69 30.76 12.14
C MET A 1 -2.95 29.37 12.69
N SER A 2 -3.57 28.47 11.92
CA SER A 2 -3.84 27.09 12.37
C SER A 2 -2.57 26.26 12.21
N THR A 3 -1.82 26.08 13.30
CA THR A 3 -0.69 25.16 13.37
C THR A 3 -1.19 23.73 13.08
N GLY A 4 -0.45 22.98 12.25
CA GLY A 4 -0.86 21.69 11.68
C GLY A 4 -1.04 20.57 12.73
N LYS A 5 -2.19 20.57 13.39
CA LYS A 5 -2.62 19.55 14.36
C LYS A 5 -2.71 18.15 13.73
N ASP A 6 -1.91 17.25 14.32
CA ASP A 6 -2.16 15.82 14.54
C ASP A 6 -2.41 14.91 13.32
N ILE A 7 -1.45 14.84 12.40
CA ILE A 7 -1.39 13.71 11.46
C ILE A 7 -1.05 12.44 12.28
N PRO A 8 -1.88 11.37 12.23
CA PRO A 8 -1.57 10.11 12.90
C PRO A 8 -0.20 9.58 12.47
N TRP A 9 0.56 9.01 13.39
CA TRP A 9 1.91 8.54 13.11
C TRP A 9 1.95 7.42 12.06
N VAL A 10 0.88 6.63 12.00
CA VAL A 10 0.68 5.62 10.95
C VAL A 10 0.77 6.23 9.55
N GLU A 11 0.26 7.46 9.37
CA GLU A 11 0.34 8.18 8.10
C GLU A 11 1.64 8.99 7.95
N LYS A 12 2.07 9.66 9.02
CA LYS A 12 3.32 10.45 9.05
C LYS A 12 4.54 9.59 8.68
N TYR A 13 4.58 8.36 9.21
CA TYR A 13 5.65 7.40 9.02
C TYR A 13 5.31 6.30 8.00
N ARG A 14 4.28 6.50 7.16
CA ARG A 14 3.98 5.57 6.06
C ARG A 14 5.20 5.46 5.14
N PRO A 15 5.69 4.24 4.85
CA PRO A 15 6.80 4.00 3.93
C PRO A 15 6.63 4.70 2.58
N LYS A 16 7.69 5.36 2.09
CA LYS A 16 7.68 6.04 0.78
C LYS A 16 8.42 5.27 -0.31
N LYS A 17 9.29 4.34 0.10
CA LYS A 17 10.04 3.43 -0.78
C LYS A 17 9.76 1.99 -0.38
N LEU A 18 9.86 1.06 -1.33
CA LEU A 18 9.75 -0.37 -1.04
C LEU A 18 10.81 -0.86 -0.05
N SER A 19 12.02 -0.28 -0.10
CA SER A 19 13.08 -0.55 0.89
C SER A 19 12.64 -0.28 2.33
N ASP A 20 11.70 0.65 2.51
CA ASP A 20 11.16 1.03 3.82
C ASP A 20 9.95 0.16 4.20
N VAL A 21 9.39 -0.59 3.25
CA VAL A 21 8.38 -1.64 3.48
C VAL A 21 9.14 -2.92 3.77
N VAL A 22 9.70 -2.94 4.96
CA VAL A 22 10.65 -3.96 5.33
C VAL A 22 9.94 -5.32 5.49
N PHE A 23 10.70 -6.41 5.31
CA PHE A 23 10.49 -7.76 5.86
C PHE A 23 10.08 -8.91 4.93
N GLN A 24 10.14 -8.75 3.60
CA GLN A 24 10.16 -9.90 2.67
C GLN A 24 11.11 -9.66 1.50
N THR A 25 12.37 -10.05 1.67
CA THR A 25 13.45 -9.81 0.71
C THR A 25 13.13 -10.30 -0.71
N GLN A 26 12.49 -11.45 -0.85
CA GLN A 26 12.15 -12.00 -2.17
C GLN A 26 11.03 -11.22 -2.87
N ALA A 27 9.91 -10.92 -2.18
CA ALA A 27 8.80 -10.18 -2.76
C ALA A 27 9.22 -8.74 -3.11
N VAL A 28 9.98 -8.09 -2.22
CA VAL A 28 10.52 -6.74 -2.45
C VAL A 28 11.47 -6.74 -3.65
N SER A 29 12.39 -7.71 -3.77
CA SER A 29 13.31 -7.78 -4.91
C SER A 29 12.57 -7.94 -6.25
N ILE A 30 11.53 -8.77 -6.31
CA ILE A 30 10.69 -8.90 -7.52
C ILE A 30 9.97 -7.58 -7.82
N MET A 31 9.42 -6.92 -6.80
CA MET A 31 8.74 -5.63 -6.98
C MET A 31 9.71 -4.52 -7.41
N GLU A 32 10.94 -4.51 -6.91
CA GLU A 32 12.01 -3.61 -7.35
C GLU A 32 12.36 -3.84 -8.82
N GLN A 33 12.50 -5.09 -9.24
CA GLN A 33 12.73 -5.42 -10.66
C GLN A 33 11.54 -4.99 -11.56
N ILE A 34 10.31 -5.09 -11.06
CA ILE A 34 9.12 -4.58 -11.77
C ILE A 34 9.18 -3.05 -11.93
N ILE A 35 9.56 -2.32 -10.87
CA ILE A 35 9.76 -0.87 -10.93
C ILE A 35 10.88 -0.54 -11.92
N GLU A 36 11.96 -1.32 -11.92
CA GLU A 36 13.11 -1.09 -12.78
C GLU A 36 12.79 -1.32 -14.26
N THR A 37 12.04 -2.35 -14.59
CA THR A 37 11.69 -2.69 -15.97
C THR A 37 10.44 -1.98 -16.49
N PHE A 38 9.64 -1.41 -15.59
CA PHE A 38 8.27 -0.96 -15.84
C PHE A 38 7.33 -2.03 -16.41
N ASN A 39 7.75 -3.30 -16.46
CA ASN A 39 6.94 -4.41 -16.95
C ASN A 39 6.07 -4.98 -15.82
N MET A 40 5.11 -4.17 -15.38
CA MET A 40 4.24 -4.51 -14.26
C MET A 40 3.06 -5.37 -14.75
N PRO A 41 2.84 -6.58 -14.18
CA PRO A 41 1.60 -7.33 -14.39
C PRO A 41 0.47 -6.75 -13.54
N HIS A 42 -0.74 -7.31 -13.64
CA HIS A 42 -1.73 -7.12 -12.58
C HIS A 42 -1.25 -7.88 -11.33
N MET A 43 -1.50 -7.34 -10.13
CA MET A 43 -0.95 -7.88 -8.89
C MET A 43 -2.04 -8.05 -7.84
N ILE A 44 -1.90 -9.06 -6.99
CA ILE A 44 -2.72 -9.23 -5.78
C ILE A 44 -1.79 -9.19 -4.58
N PHE A 45 -2.02 -8.28 -3.66
CA PHE A 45 -1.34 -8.22 -2.37
C PHE A 45 -2.25 -8.81 -1.30
N HIS A 46 -1.85 -9.92 -0.70
CA HIS A 46 -2.68 -10.62 0.28
C HIS A 46 -1.92 -10.96 1.56
N GLY A 47 -2.58 -10.87 2.71
CA GLY A 47 -1.98 -11.19 3.99
C GLY A 47 -2.66 -10.49 5.17
N PRO A 48 -2.23 -10.73 6.41
CA PRO A 48 -2.82 -10.14 7.61
C PRO A 48 -2.85 -8.60 7.58
N PRO A 49 -3.73 -7.95 8.38
CA PRO A 49 -3.75 -6.50 8.51
C PRO A 49 -2.41 -5.96 9.04
N GLY A 50 -2.10 -4.71 8.72
CA GLY A 50 -0.89 -4.04 9.24
C GLY A 50 0.45 -4.54 8.71
N THR A 51 0.46 -5.45 7.73
CA THR A 51 1.68 -6.01 7.11
C THR A 51 2.30 -5.15 6.00
N GLY A 52 1.73 -3.96 5.72
CA GLY A 52 2.29 -3.01 4.75
C GLY A 52 1.81 -3.15 3.30
N LYS A 53 0.74 -3.92 3.02
CA LYS A 53 0.20 -4.11 1.66
C LYS A 53 -0.10 -2.79 0.92
N THR A 54 -0.94 -1.92 1.50
CA THR A 54 -1.29 -0.61 0.92
C THR A 54 -0.08 0.31 0.83
N SER A 55 0.80 0.26 1.83
CA SER A 55 2.05 1.02 1.82
C SER A 55 2.98 0.58 0.68
N ALA A 56 3.09 -0.72 0.41
CA ALA A 56 3.87 -1.26 -0.70
C ALA A 56 3.33 -0.78 -2.05
N ALA A 57 2.02 -0.86 -2.27
CA ALA A 57 1.40 -0.43 -3.52
C ALA A 57 1.65 1.06 -3.79
N LEU A 58 1.48 1.91 -2.77
CA LEU A 58 1.72 3.35 -2.88
C LEU A 58 3.20 3.68 -3.02
N ALA A 59 4.10 2.96 -2.35
CA ALA A 59 5.54 3.11 -2.50
C ALA A 59 6.00 2.75 -3.91
N MET A 60 5.52 1.63 -4.47
CA MET A 60 5.76 1.27 -5.87
C MET A 60 5.31 2.38 -6.82
N ALA A 61 4.07 2.85 -6.64
CA ALA A 61 3.50 3.89 -7.47
C ALA A 61 4.31 5.18 -7.40
N ARG A 62 4.78 5.56 -6.19
CA ARG A 62 5.64 6.73 -5.98
C ARG A 62 7.00 6.56 -6.63
N GLN A 63 7.62 5.39 -6.56
CA GLN A 63 8.91 5.15 -7.21
C GLN A 63 8.81 5.17 -8.74
N ILE A 64 7.70 4.69 -9.30
CA ILE A 64 7.45 4.70 -10.75
C ILE A 64 7.15 6.13 -11.23
N TYR A 65 6.16 6.80 -10.62
CA TYR A 65 5.59 8.05 -11.13
C TYR A 65 6.07 9.32 -10.43
N GLY A 66 6.74 9.20 -9.28
CA GLY A 66 7.13 10.35 -8.46
C GLY A 66 5.93 11.05 -7.83
N ALA A 67 6.18 12.02 -6.95
CA ALA A 67 5.11 12.75 -6.25
C ALA A 67 4.12 13.45 -7.20
N GLU A 68 4.61 13.95 -8.34
CA GLU A 68 3.79 14.64 -9.33
C GLU A 68 2.92 13.66 -10.13
N GLY A 69 3.50 12.56 -10.61
CA GLY A 69 2.79 11.59 -11.43
C GLY A 69 1.76 10.77 -10.65
N MET A 70 1.88 10.67 -9.32
CA MET A 70 0.86 10.04 -8.46
C MET A 70 -0.55 10.60 -8.71
N ARG A 71 -0.70 11.93 -8.82
CA ARG A 71 -2.02 12.56 -8.99
C ARG A 71 -2.64 12.27 -10.36
N GLU A 72 -1.81 12.11 -11.38
CA GLU A 72 -2.25 11.93 -12.77
C GLU A 72 -2.46 10.44 -13.11
N ARG A 73 -1.65 9.55 -12.50
CA ARG A 73 -1.50 8.16 -12.93
C ARG A 73 -1.84 7.12 -11.87
N VAL A 74 -2.21 7.53 -10.66
CA VAL A 74 -2.62 6.60 -9.61
C VAL A 74 -4.04 6.90 -9.16
N LEU A 75 -4.89 5.87 -9.16
CA LEU A 75 -6.22 5.90 -8.57
C LEU A 75 -6.28 4.86 -7.44
N GLU A 76 -6.43 5.33 -6.21
CA GLU A 76 -6.72 4.50 -5.04
C GLU A 76 -8.22 4.52 -4.78
N LEU A 77 -8.83 3.34 -4.69
CA LEU A 77 -10.23 3.14 -4.31
C LEU A 77 -10.30 2.13 -3.18
N ASN A 78 -11.15 2.38 -2.18
CA ASN A 78 -11.59 1.32 -1.28
C ASN A 78 -12.75 0.58 -1.94
N ALA A 79 -12.59 -0.70 -2.24
CA ALA A 79 -13.60 -1.47 -2.95
C ALA A 79 -14.86 -1.73 -2.10
N SER A 80 -14.75 -1.70 -0.78
CA SER A 80 -15.86 -1.97 0.15
C SER A 80 -16.74 -0.74 0.43
N ASP A 81 -16.14 0.45 0.57
CA ASP A 81 -16.82 1.69 0.98
C ASP A 81 -17.52 2.43 -0.18
N GLU A 82 -17.08 2.22 -1.42
CA GLU A 82 -17.59 2.97 -2.57
C GLU A 82 -18.91 2.39 -3.11
N ARG A 83 -20.04 2.69 -2.45
CA ARG A 83 -21.44 2.71 -2.97
C ARG A 83 -21.79 1.67 -4.07
N GLY A 84 -21.28 0.44 -3.97
CA GLY A 84 -21.50 -0.64 -4.94
C GLY A 84 -20.52 -0.69 -6.11
N ILE A 85 -20.34 -1.90 -6.67
CA ILE A 85 -19.37 -2.18 -7.74
C ILE A 85 -19.59 -1.36 -9.01
N ASP A 86 -20.83 -0.98 -9.32
CA ASP A 86 -21.11 -0.14 -10.50
C ASP A 86 -20.43 1.22 -10.38
N VAL A 87 -20.37 1.81 -9.16
CA VAL A 87 -19.68 3.07 -8.91
C VAL A 87 -18.17 2.91 -9.09
N VAL A 88 -17.58 1.87 -8.51
CA VAL A 88 -16.15 1.54 -8.68
C VAL A 88 -15.83 1.36 -10.17
N ARG A 89 -16.65 0.58 -10.88
CA ARG A 89 -16.49 0.34 -12.32
C ARG A 89 -16.55 1.64 -13.11
N ASP A 90 -17.55 2.47 -12.86
CA ASP A 90 -17.75 3.69 -13.66
C ASP A 90 -16.71 4.76 -13.33
N ARG A 91 -16.21 4.80 -12.09
CA ARG A 91 -15.06 5.61 -11.70
C ARG A 91 -13.77 5.13 -12.38
N ILE A 92 -13.53 3.82 -12.42
CA ILE A 92 -12.41 3.24 -13.18
C ILE A 92 -12.53 3.61 -14.66
N LYS A 93 -13.69 3.37 -15.29
CA LYS A 93 -13.90 3.72 -16.71
C LYS A 93 -13.66 5.20 -17.00
N THR A 94 -14.15 6.08 -16.12
CA THR A 94 -13.97 7.53 -16.25
C THR A 94 -12.49 7.87 -16.11
N TYR A 95 -11.82 7.30 -15.12
CA TYR A 95 -10.41 7.52 -14.88
C TYR A 95 -9.53 7.01 -16.02
N THR A 96 -9.81 5.83 -16.58
CA THR A 96 -9.05 5.27 -17.71
C THR A 96 -9.22 6.07 -19.00
N ARG A 97 -10.30 6.83 -19.17
CA ARG A 97 -10.54 7.73 -20.31
C ARG A 97 -9.76 9.04 -20.25
N ILE A 98 -9.30 9.45 -19.07
CA ILE A 98 -8.49 10.66 -18.93
C ILE A 98 -7.13 10.42 -19.60
N ASN A 99 -6.76 11.25 -20.57
CA ASN A 99 -5.46 11.12 -21.22
C ASN A 99 -4.32 11.44 -20.24
N ILE A 100 -3.21 10.71 -20.36
CA ILE A 100 -1.97 10.96 -19.62
C ILE A 100 -0.95 11.61 -20.54
N SER A 101 -0.13 12.48 -19.96
CA SER A 101 0.92 13.19 -20.69
C SER A 101 2.02 12.22 -21.13
N ASN A 102 2.30 12.10 -22.42
CA ASN A 102 3.38 11.23 -22.87
C ASN A 102 4.75 11.82 -22.49
N ASN A 103 5.75 10.96 -22.26
CA ASN A 103 7.16 11.32 -22.02
C ASN A 103 7.42 12.21 -20.79
N LYS A 104 6.50 12.24 -19.82
CA LYS A 104 6.73 12.92 -18.54
C LYS A 104 7.86 12.24 -17.77
N ILE A 105 8.78 13.02 -17.22
CA ILE A 105 9.94 12.50 -16.48
C ILE A 105 9.64 12.57 -14.99
N ASN A 106 9.90 11.47 -14.28
CA ASN A 106 9.91 11.48 -12.83
C ASN A 106 11.17 12.23 -12.34
N PRO A 107 11.03 13.37 -11.64
CA PRO A 107 12.18 14.19 -11.23
C PRO A 107 13.09 13.49 -10.22
N GLU A 108 12.56 12.55 -9.42
CA GLU A 108 13.33 11.82 -8.40
C GLU A 108 14.23 10.76 -9.04
N THR A 109 13.76 10.07 -10.08
CA THR A 109 14.50 8.97 -10.74
C THR A 109 15.15 9.40 -12.06
N LYS A 110 14.78 10.56 -12.61
CA LYS A 110 15.14 11.06 -13.95
C LYS A 110 14.75 10.11 -15.08
N ARG A 111 13.79 9.21 -14.84
CA ARG A 111 13.29 8.25 -15.81
C ARG A 111 11.98 8.72 -16.42
N VAL A 112 11.76 8.38 -17.69
CA VAL A 112 10.46 8.58 -18.34
C VAL A 112 9.43 7.68 -17.66
N MET A 113 8.32 8.27 -17.21
CA MET A 113 7.22 7.54 -16.60
C MET A 113 6.57 6.60 -17.63
N PRO A 114 6.15 5.39 -17.24
CA PRO A 114 5.49 4.50 -18.18
C PRO A 114 4.10 5.01 -18.60
N ASN A 115 3.70 4.62 -19.81
CA ASN A 115 2.43 5.02 -20.44
C ASN A 115 1.25 4.13 -20.01
N TYR A 116 1.22 3.71 -18.75
CA TYR A 116 0.06 3.09 -18.13
C TYR A 116 -0.26 3.78 -16.81
N LYS A 117 -1.51 3.68 -16.39
CA LYS A 117 -1.99 4.10 -15.07
C LYS A 117 -1.94 2.94 -14.08
N MET A 118 -1.88 3.24 -12.79
CA MET A 118 -2.02 2.28 -11.72
C MET A 118 -3.35 2.50 -11.00
N ILE A 119 -4.10 1.41 -10.82
CA ILE A 119 -5.35 1.41 -10.07
C ILE A 119 -5.16 0.48 -8.87
N ILE A 120 -5.26 1.03 -7.67
CA ILE A 120 -5.13 0.31 -6.41
C ILE A 120 -6.53 0.13 -5.84
N LEU A 121 -6.95 -1.11 -5.65
CA LEU A 121 -8.25 -1.47 -5.08
C LEU A 121 -8.01 -2.12 -3.73
N ASP A 122 -8.27 -1.39 -2.65
CA ASP A 122 -8.16 -1.93 -1.29
C ASP A 122 -9.42 -2.72 -0.90
N GLU A 123 -9.25 -3.66 0.04
CA GLU A 123 -10.31 -4.54 0.54
C GLU A 123 -11.09 -5.31 -0.55
N ALA A 124 -10.39 -5.77 -1.58
CA ALA A 124 -10.96 -6.51 -2.70
C ALA A 124 -11.59 -7.86 -2.30
N ASP A 125 -11.31 -8.37 -1.10
CA ASP A 125 -11.97 -9.55 -0.53
C ASP A 125 -13.32 -9.25 0.14
N MET A 126 -13.69 -7.98 0.28
CA MET A 126 -14.96 -7.55 0.85
C MET A 126 -16.05 -7.31 -0.21
N ILE A 127 -15.69 -7.30 -1.50
CA ILE A 127 -16.67 -7.22 -2.59
C ILE A 127 -17.26 -8.58 -2.94
N THR A 128 -18.55 -8.59 -3.30
CA THR A 128 -19.29 -9.80 -3.67
C THR A 128 -18.69 -10.49 -4.91
N SER A 129 -18.94 -11.79 -5.07
CA SER A 129 -18.42 -12.55 -6.22
C SER A 129 -18.93 -12.01 -7.56
N ASP A 130 -20.18 -11.55 -7.63
CA ASP A 130 -20.76 -10.92 -8.83
C ASP A 130 -20.06 -9.60 -9.16
N ALA A 131 -19.73 -8.81 -8.13
CA ALA A 131 -18.96 -7.59 -8.27
C ALA A 131 -17.54 -7.88 -8.79
N GLN A 132 -16.88 -8.92 -8.26
CA GLN A 132 -15.59 -9.36 -8.78
C GLN A 132 -15.68 -9.85 -10.23
N ALA A 133 -16.76 -10.52 -10.63
CA ALA A 133 -16.97 -10.92 -12.02
C ALA A 133 -17.08 -9.70 -12.97
N ALA A 134 -17.72 -8.61 -12.52
CA ALA A 134 -17.74 -7.35 -13.26
C ALA A 134 -16.34 -6.70 -13.31
N LEU A 135 -15.62 -6.68 -12.19
CA LEU A 135 -14.26 -6.13 -12.10
C LEU A 135 -13.28 -6.88 -13.02
N ARG A 136 -13.39 -8.21 -13.13
CA ARG A 136 -12.59 -9.01 -14.06
C ARG A 136 -12.65 -8.45 -15.49
N ARG A 137 -13.85 -8.12 -16.00
CA ARG A 137 -14.01 -7.55 -17.35
C ARG A 137 -13.30 -6.20 -17.49
N VAL A 138 -13.33 -5.39 -16.43
CA VAL A 138 -12.64 -4.10 -16.38
C VAL A 138 -11.12 -4.30 -16.46
N ILE A 139 -10.58 -5.25 -15.68
CA ILE A 139 -9.16 -5.60 -15.70
C ILE A 139 -8.73 -6.04 -17.10
N GLU A 140 -9.49 -6.94 -17.75
CA GLU A 140 -9.21 -7.41 -19.11
C GLU A 140 -9.24 -6.27 -20.13
N ASN A 141 -10.31 -5.47 -20.16
CA ASN A 141 -10.53 -4.42 -21.15
C ASN A 141 -9.50 -3.30 -21.09
N TYR A 142 -8.96 -3.00 -19.90
CA TYR A 142 -8.04 -1.89 -19.68
C TYR A 142 -6.60 -2.34 -19.42
N SER A 143 -6.29 -3.63 -19.58
CA SER A 143 -4.95 -4.20 -19.41
C SER A 143 -3.87 -3.54 -20.26
N ASN A 144 -4.20 -2.94 -21.40
CA ASN A 144 -3.24 -2.24 -22.26
C ASN A 144 -2.82 -0.87 -21.70
N ILE A 145 -3.71 -0.18 -20.99
CA ILE A 145 -3.52 1.22 -20.55
C ILE A 145 -3.43 1.37 -19.03
N SER A 146 -3.72 0.32 -18.27
CA SER A 146 -3.75 0.34 -16.81
C SER A 146 -3.22 -0.94 -16.21
N ARG A 147 -2.69 -0.85 -14.99
CA ARG A 147 -2.24 -1.95 -14.13
C ARG A 147 -3.00 -1.90 -12.83
N PHE A 148 -3.45 -3.04 -12.36
CA PHE A 148 -4.29 -3.17 -11.18
C PHE A 148 -3.47 -3.81 -10.06
N ILE A 149 -3.56 -3.24 -8.86
CA ILE A 149 -3.12 -3.85 -7.62
C ILE A 149 -4.35 -4.07 -6.75
N LEU A 150 -4.71 -5.32 -6.54
CA LEU A 150 -5.82 -5.72 -5.67
C LEU A 150 -5.24 -6.04 -4.30
N ILE A 151 -5.72 -5.39 -3.25
CA ILE A 151 -5.28 -5.65 -1.89
C ILE A 151 -6.41 -6.38 -1.15
N CYS A 152 -6.07 -7.45 -0.46
CA CYS A 152 -7.03 -8.24 0.31
C CYS A 152 -6.37 -8.84 1.56
N ASN A 153 -7.17 -9.25 2.54
CA ASN A 153 -6.66 -10.05 3.65
C ASN A 153 -6.73 -11.54 3.34
N TYR A 154 -7.82 -11.97 2.69
CA TYR A 154 -8.10 -13.39 2.42
C TYR A 154 -8.10 -13.71 0.93
N LEU A 155 -7.01 -14.31 0.45
CA LEU A 155 -6.86 -14.66 -0.99
C LEU A 155 -7.96 -15.59 -1.50
N HIS A 156 -8.44 -16.53 -0.66
CA HIS A 156 -9.49 -17.49 -1.05
C HIS A 156 -10.86 -16.84 -1.33
N LYS A 157 -11.07 -15.58 -0.93
CA LYS A 157 -12.28 -14.81 -1.25
C LYS A 157 -12.21 -14.16 -2.64
N ILE A 158 -11.04 -14.15 -3.28
CA ILE A 158 -10.87 -13.67 -4.64
C ILE A 158 -11.25 -14.80 -5.62
N ILE A 159 -12.11 -14.49 -6.58
CA ILE A 159 -12.56 -15.47 -7.57
C ILE A 159 -11.39 -15.92 -8.46
N GLY A 160 -11.38 -17.21 -8.81
CA GLY A 160 -10.37 -17.82 -9.67
C GLY A 160 -10.05 -17.04 -10.96
N PRO A 161 -11.04 -16.48 -11.68
CA PRO A 161 -10.79 -15.67 -12.88
C PRO A 161 -9.96 -14.40 -12.66
N ILE A 162 -10.07 -13.74 -11.50
CA ILE A 162 -9.21 -12.58 -11.18
C ILE A 162 -7.82 -13.09 -10.81
N TYR A 163 -7.76 -14.10 -9.93
CA TYR A 163 -6.50 -14.69 -9.46
C TYR A 163 -5.61 -15.15 -10.61
N SER A 164 -6.18 -15.81 -11.62
CA SER A 164 -5.42 -16.33 -12.78
C SER A 164 -4.80 -15.25 -13.67
N ARG A 165 -5.17 -13.97 -13.51
CA ARG A 165 -4.69 -12.83 -14.31
C ARG A 165 -3.68 -11.97 -13.55
N CYS A 166 -3.47 -12.26 -12.27
CA CYS A 166 -2.65 -11.43 -11.40
C CYS A 166 -1.50 -12.25 -10.80
N SER A 167 -0.35 -11.61 -10.64
CA SER A 167 0.74 -12.14 -9.82
C SER A 167 0.42 -11.91 -8.35
N ALA A 168 0.29 -12.97 -7.56
CA ALA A 168 -0.01 -12.87 -6.13
C ALA A 168 1.27 -12.73 -5.30
N PHE A 169 1.27 -11.76 -4.38
CA PHE A 169 2.34 -11.50 -3.42
C PHE A 169 1.78 -11.66 -2.01
N HIS A 170 2.38 -12.61 -1.28
CA HIS A 170 1.93 -12.95 0.06
C HIS A 170 2.66 -12.14 1.13
N PHE A 171 1.96 -11.20 1.76
CA PHE A 171 2.49 -10.41 2.85
C PHE A 171 2.37 -11.15 4.19
N LYS A 172 3.51 -11.58 4.74
CA LYS A 172 3.60 -12.27 6.04
C LYS A 172 3.49 -11.27 7.20
N PRO A 173 3.04 -11.71 8.39
CA PRO A 173 3.21 -10.95 9.63
C PRO A 173 4.65 -10.46 9.78
N ILE A 174 4.79 -9.23 10.28
CA ILE A 174 6.11 -8.64 10.44
C ILE A 174 6.81 -9.28 11.64
N GLU A 175 8.08 -9.64 11.48
CA GLU A 175 8.87 -10.20 12.58
C GLU A 175 8.99 -9.22 13.76
N GLN A 176 9.35 -9.72 14.94
CA GLN A 176 9.36 -8.87 16.12
C GLN A 176 10.50 -7.83 16.08
N ASN A 177 11.73 -8.26 15.80
CA ASN A 177 12.92 -7.40 15.74
C ASN A 177 12.72 -6.24 14.76
N SER A 178 12.23 -6.62 13.60
CA SER A 178 11.72 -5.79 12.52
C SER A 178 10.74 -4.68 12.93
N GLN A 179 9.73 -5.01 13.73
CA GLN A 179 8.83 -4.00 14.26
C GLN A 179 9.52 -3.08 15.27
N VAL A 180 10.38 -3.65 16.13
CA VAL A 180 11.15 -2.88 17.12
C VAL A 180 12.03 -1.84 16.42
N ASP A 181 12.80 -2.23 15.41
CA ASP A 181 13.66 -1.31 14.63
C ASP A 181 12.86 -0.13 14.06
N ARG A 182 11.65 -0.41 13.56
CA ARG A 182 10.78 0.63 13.03
C ARG A 182 10.20 1.54 14.12
N LEU A 183 9.83 1.00 15.27
CA LEU A 183 9.36 1.79 16.42
C LEU A 183 10.49 2.64 17.00
N GLU A 184 11.70 2.11 17.12
CA GLU A 184 12.87 2.87 17.55
C GLU A 184 13.16 4.05 16.62
N TYR A 185 13.09 3.82 15.31
CA TYR A 185 13.21 4.89 14.33
C TYR A 185 12.19 6.00 14.58
N ILE A 186 10.92 5.66 14.82
CA ILE A 186 9.86 6.63 15.10
C ILE A 186 10.15 7.40 16.40
N CYS A 187 10.49 6.71 17.50
CA CYS A 187 10.83 7.35 18.76
C CYS A 187 12.01 8.32 18.62
N LYS A 188 13.05 7.94 17.86
CA LYS A 188 14.20 8.81 17.57
C LYS A 188 13.80 10.06 16.78
N GLN A 189 12.90 9.93 15.81
CA GLN A 189 12.41 11.07 15.01
C GLN A 189 11.51 12.03 15.83
N GLU A 190 10.77 11.50 16.80
CA GLU A 190 9.93 12.32 17.69
C GLU A 190 10.68 12.81 18.94
N GLY A 191 11.93 12.39 19.15
CA GLY A 191 12.74 12.80 20.31
C GLY A 191 12.26 12.22 21.64
N ILE A 192 11.73 11.00 21.62
CA ILE A 192 11.05 10.38 22.76
C ILE A 192 11.96 9.35 23.42
N ALA A 193 12.02 9.39 24.75
CA ALA A 193 12.71 8.38 25.55
C ALA A 193 11.89 7.08 25.59
N TYR A 194 12.56 5.95 25.38
CA TYR A 194 11.94 4.63 25.36
C TYR A 194 12.86 3.58 26.00
N THR A 195 12.26 2.53 26.55
CA THR A 195 12.98 1.30 26.91
C THR A 195 12.78 0.24 25.82
N THR A 196 13.85 -0.49 25.49
CA THR A 196 13.76 -1.57 24.49
C THR A 196 12.78 -2.66 24.92
N SER A 197 12.64 -2.91 26.23
CA SER A 197 11.66 -3.84 26.79
C SER A 197 10.22 -3.42 26.51
N ALA A 198 9.89 -2.13 26.61
CA ALA A 198 8.56 -1.63 26.31
C ALA A 198 8.21 -1.82 24.82
N LEU A 199 9.16 -1.51 23.91
CA LEU A 199 8.95 -1.75 22.48
C LEU A 199 8.81 -3.24 22.16
N GLN A 200 9.59 -4.10 22.79
CA GLN A 200 9.44 -5.55 22.66
C GLN A 200 8.09 -6.05 23.18
N PHE A 201 7.56 -5.45 24.25
CA PHE A 201 6.23 -5.77 24.78
C PHE A 201 5.11 -5.32 23.83
N LEU A 202 5.20 -4.09 23.30
CA LEU A 202 4.27 -3.57 22.31
C LEU A 202 4.19 -4.44 21.04
N THR A 203 5.34 -4.91 20.56
CA THR A 203 5.40 -5.79 19.39
C THR A 203 4.82 -7.18 19.65
N LYS A 204 4.96 -7.72 20.88
CA LYS A 204 4.26 -8.94 21.31
C LYS A 204 2.74 -8.77 21.30
N ILE A 205 2.22 -7.64 21.78
CA ILE A 205 0.77 -7.34 21.76
C ILE A 205 0.24 -7.17 20.33
N SER A 206 1.07 -6.64 19.45
CA SER A 206 0.66 -6.30 18.08
C SER A 206 0.74 -7.47 17.11
N GLN A 207 1.39 -8.58 17.48
CA GLN A 207 1.37 -9.85 16.74
C GLN A 207 1.70 -9.73 15.24
N GLY A 208 2.63 -8.82 14.88
CA GLY A 208 3.03 -8.63 13.48
C GLY A 208 2.27 -7.53 12.72
N ASP A 209 1.34 -6.83 13.38
CA ASP A 209 0.64 -5.67 12.85
C ASP A 209 1.39 -4.37 13.20
N MET A 210 2.07 -3.78 12.22
CA MET A 210 2.82 -2.53 12.44
C MET A 210 1.90 -1.34 12.68
N ARG A 211 0.72 -1.31 12.05
CA ARG A 211 -0.24 -0.22 12.24
C ARG A 211 -0.68 -0.18 13.70
N LYS A 212 -1.05 -1.33 14.25
CA LYS A 212 -1.41 -1.50 15.66
C LYS A 212 -0.26 -1.09 16.59
N SER A 213 0.97 -1.55 16.30
CA SER A 213 2.17 -1.16 17.07
C SER A 213 2.35 0.36 17.14
N ILE A 214 2.27 1.06 15.99
CA ILE A 214 2.43 2.52 15.93
C ILE A 214 1.28 3.22 16.63
N THR A 215 0.04 2.76 16.44
CA THR A 215 -1.13 3.37 17.09
C THR A 215 -1.05 3.26 18.60
N ILE A 216 -0.71 2.09 19.14
CA ILE A 216 -0.57 1.92 20.59
C ILE A 216 0.56 2.81 21.13
N LEU A 217 1.72 2.83 20.45
CA LEU A 217 2.83 3.70 20.84
C LEU A 217 2.39 5.18 20.91
N GLN A 218 1.71 5.67 19.88
CA GLN A 218 1.22 7.04 19.83
C GLN A 218 0.22 7.32 20.97
N VAL A 219 -0.68 6.40 21.27
CA VAL A 219 -1.68 6.54 22.35
C VAL A 219 -1.01 6.59 23.72
N CYS A 220 -0.04 5.71 24.00
CA CYS A 220 0.70 5.72 25.27
C CYS A 220 1.36 7.08 25.53
N LEU A 221 1.90 7.70 24.47
CA LEU A 221 2.60 8.97 24.56
C LEU A 221 1.70 10.20 24.69
N MET A 222 0.41 10.05 24.41
CA MET A 222 -0.58 11.08 24.75
C MET A 222 -0.86 11.11 26.25
N SER A 223 -0.59 10.02 26.97
CA SER A 223 -0.78 9.90 28.43
C SER A 223 0.49 10.09 29.26
N THR A 224 1.67 9.76 28.72
CA THR A 224 2.96 9.83 29.43
C THR A 224 4.08 10.34 28.52
N SER A 225 5.09 11.00 29.08
CA SER A 225 6.27 11.50 28.34
C SER A 225 7.40 10.46 28.19
N LEU A 226 7.22 9.26 28.74
CA LEU A 226 8.15 8.13 28.68
C LEU A 226 7.39 6.86 28.27
N VAL A 227 8.03 6.01 27.45
CA VAL A 227 7.55 4.66 27.13
C VAL A 227 8.41 3.65 27.89
N ASP A 228 7.91 3.18 29.04
CA ASP A 228 8.56 2.21 29.92
C ASP A 228 7.74 0.92 30.16
#